data_AF-A0A1I6I2Y1-F1
#
_entry.id   AF-A0A1I6I2Y1-F1
#
_cell.length_a   1.000
_cell.length_b   1.000
_cell.length_c   1.000
_cell.angle_alpha   90.00
_cell.angle_beta   90.00
_cell.angle_gamma   90.00
#
_symmetry.space_group_name_H-M   'P 1'
#
loop_
_entity.id
_entity.type
_entity.pdbx_description
1 polymer ?
#
loop_
_entity_poly.entity_id
_entity_poly.type
_entity_poly.pdbx_seq_one_letter_code
_entity_poly.pdbx_strand_id
1 'polypeptide(L)'
;MKRVISHILLILSTFSCYCQSMTQNEVLDLVEILNNEATNNIQVTFTDNKAELKWHQETTVLSIKNKLDNSPEIDSTTIKKPIQQTKNRQAGPIYFKYNFEPATSIETNFRANKYGNIFLTLKFSTQDTINIRSQLNEYSCVHRTSDSSSHIVQWSGDTYISFLLNPMKTADTIQFKVQGITISGKFARKDQKPIHKEYSKNLRKDLRQAFETFFNQASFKLKDNNNHVLEKAM
;
A
#
# COMPACT_ATOMS: atom_id res chain seq x y z
N MET A 1 27.89 35.06 -25.66
CA MET A 1 27.63 33.77 -24.96
C MET A 1 26.73 33.84 -23.72
N LYS A 2 26.35 35.01 -23.17
CA LYS A 2 25.44 35.06 -21.99
C LYS A 2 23.94 34.91 -22.31
N ARG A 3 23.49 35.18 -23.55
CA ARG A 3 22.07 35.10 -23.94
C ARG A 3 21.58 33.67 -24.24
N VAL A 4 22.46 32.79 -24.74
CA VAL A 4 22.09 31.39 -25.09
C VAL A 4 21.84 30.54 -23.83
N ILE A 5 22.62 30.75 -22.76
CA ILE A 5 22.46 30.05 -21.49
C ILE A 5 21.13 30.42 -20.81
N SER A 6 20.70 31.67 -20.94
CA SER A 6 19.40 32.12 -20.39
C SER A 6 18.21 31.50 -21.12
N HIS A 7 18.31 31.22 -22.42
CA HIS A 7 17.22 30.61 -23.18
C HIS A 7 17.13 29.10 -22.93
N ILE A 8 18.27 28.42 -22.69
CA ILE A 8 18.29 27.01 -22.29
C ILE A 8 17.69 26.84 -20.88
N LEU A 9 17.97 27.76 -19.94
CA LEU A 9 17.32 27.77 -18.62
C LEU A 9 15.82 28.08 -18.68
N LEU A 10 15.37 28.91 -19.63
CA LEU A 10 13.95 29.18 -19.84
C LEU A 10 13.22 27.96 -20.44
N ILE A 11 13.85 27.25 -21.39
CA ILE A 11 13.32 26.02 -22.00
C ILE A 11 13.35 24.83 -21.01
N LEU A 12 14.33 24.79 -20.11
CA LEU A 12 14.35 23.83 -18.99
C LEU A 12 13.30 24.15 -17.92
N SER A 13 12.85 25.40 -17.80
CA SER A 13 11.76 25.76 -16.90
C SER A 13 10.36 25.47 -17.45
N THR A 14 10.22 25.22 -18.76
CA THR A 14 8.93 24.92 -19.41
C THR A 14 8.66 23.43 -19.63
N PHE A 15 9.60 22.54 -19.30
CA PHE A 15 9.32 21.11 -19.06
C PHE A 15 9.06 20.80 -17.58
N SER A 16 8.62 21.80 -16.83
CA SER A 16 7.86 21.56 -15.60
C SER A 16 6.56 20.87 -16.05
N CYS A 17 6.52 19.54 -16.01
CA CYS A 17 5.29 18.78 -16.14
C CYS A 17 4.31 19.38 -15.10
N TYR A 18 3.38 20.22 -15.55
CA TYR A 18 2.47 20.96 -14.68
C TYR A 18 1.53 19.94 -14.04
N CYS A 19 1.94 19.41 -12.90
CA CYS A 19 1.12 18.60 -12.03
C CYS A 19 0.22 19.55 -11.26
N GLN A 20 -1.01 19.73 -11.73
CA GLN A 20 -2.00 20.59 -11.12
C GLN A 20 -2.88 19.78 -10.17
N SER A 21 -3.14 20.32 -8.98
CA SER A 21 -4.17 19.78 -8.09
C SER A 21 -5.54 19.94 -8.74
N MET A 22 -6.33 18.86 -8.77
CA MET A 22 -7.69 18.90 -9.29
C MET A 22 -8.61 19.69 -8.34
N THR A 23 -9.56 20.43 -8.91
CA THR A 23 -10.64 21.08 -8.16
C THR A 23 -11.64 20.05 -7.62
N GLN A 24 -12.45 20.44 -6.63
CA GLN A 24 -13.43 19.52 -6.04
C GLN A 24 -14.42 18.95 -7.06
N ASN A 25 -14.88 19.76 -8.02
CA ASN A 25 -15.81 19.29 -9.06
C ASN A 25 -15.13 18.29 -9.99
N GLU A 26 -13.90 18.57 -10.45
CA GLU A 26 -13.14 17.62 -11.26
C GLU A 26 -12.89 16.30 -10.52
N VAL A 27 -12.69 16.33 -9.21
CA VAL A 27 -12.55 15.12 -8.37
C VAL A 27 -13.86 14.35 -8.27
N LEU A 28 -15.01 15.03 -8.18
CA LEU A 28 -16.32 14.38 -8.19
C LEU A 28 -16.58 13.69 -9.52
N ASP A 29 -16.32 14.38 -10.63
CA ASP A 29 -16.47 13.83 -11.99
C ASP A 29 -15.56 12.59 -12.18
N LEU A 30 -14.31 12.69 -11.72
CA LEU A 30 -13.37 11.56 -11.76
C LEU A 30 -13.86 10.36 -10.94
N VAL A 31 -14.45 10.59 -9.75
CA VAL A 31 -15.00 9.52 -8.92
C VAL A 31 -16.19 8.85 -9.59
N GLU A 32 -17.04 9.61 -10.27
CA GLU A 32 -18.15 9.07 -11.06
C GLU A 32 -17.63 8.15 -12.18
N ILE A 33 -16.67 8.62 -12.96
CA ILE A 33 -16.00 7.82 -14.01
C ILE A 33 -15.39 6.54 -13.42
N LEU A 34 -14.60 6.65 -12.35
CA LEU A 34 -13.96 5.52 -11.68
C LEU A 34 -14.99 4.47 -11.23
N ASN A 35 -16.11 4.93 -10.67
CA ASN A 35 -17.18 4.05 -10.21
C ASN A 35 -17.94 3.38 -11.35
N ASN A 36 -18.19 4.08 -12.45
CA ASN A 36 -18.96 3.56 -13.58
C ASN A 36 -18.12 2.62 -14.45
N GLU A 37 -16.83 2.90 -14.63
CA GLU A 37 -16.00 2.23 -15.65
C GLU A 37 -14.96 1.26 -15.06
N ALA A 38 -14.40 1.57 -13.88
CA ALA A 38 -13.23 0.86 -13.36
C ALA A 38 -13.53 -0.14 -12.24
N THR A 39 -14.47 0.17 -11.33
CA THR A 39 -14.72 -0.62 -10.10
C THR A 39 -14.91 -2.12 -10.34
N ASN A 40 -15.75 -2.51 -11.31
CA ASN A 40 -16.03 -3.90 -11.65
C ASN A 40 -14.80 -4.65 -12.19
N ASN A 41 -13.77 -3.91 -12.62
CA ASN A 41 -12.55 -4.46 -13.17
C ASN A 41 -11.34 -4.26 -12.25
N ILE A 42 -11.55 -3.82 -11.02
CA ILE A 42 -10.51 -3.69 -10.00
C ILE A 42 -10.74 -4.74 -8.93
N GLN A 43 -9.72 -5.58 -8.71
CA GLN A 43 -9.77 -6.64 -7.72
C GLN A 43 -8.38 -6.83 -7.12
N VAL A 44 -8.35 -7.09 -5.81
CA VAL A 44 -7.13 -7.47 -5.10
C VAL A 44 -7.27 -8.86 -4.55
N THR A 45 -6.31 -9.72 -4.86
CA THR A 45 -6.18 -11.05 -4.28
C THR A 45 -4.92 -11.11 -3.43
N PHE A 46 -5.08 -11.35 -2.13
CA PHE A 46 -3.97 -11.70 -1.25
C PHE A 46 -3.65 -13.17 -1.39
N THR A 47 -2.37 -13.51 -1.47
CA THR A 47 -1.87 -14.89 -1.40
C THR A 47 -0.39 -14.87 -1.03
N ASP A 48 0.04 -15.78 -0.16
CA ASP A 48 1.41 -15.84 0.32
C ASP A 48 1.89 -14.47 0.84
N ASN A 49 3.05 -13.98 0.41
CA ASN A 49 3.59 -12.68 0.81
C ASN A 49 3.33 -11.57 -0.22
N LYS A 50 2.24 -11.68 -1.00
CA LYS A 50 1.92 -10.74 -2.07
C LYS A 50 0.42 -10.38 -2.12
N ALA A 51 0.15 -9.29 -2.81
CA ALA A 51 -1.17 -8.93 -3.33
C ALA A 51 -1.10 -8.88 -4.84
N GLU A 52 -2.03 -9.52 -5.52
CA GLU A 52 -2.21 -9.40 -6.96
C GLU A 52 -3.31 -8.35 -7.18
N LEU A 53 -2.92 -7.18 -7.68
CA LEU A 53 -3.83 -6.11 -8.04
C LEU A 53 -4.17 -6.25 -9.53
N LYS A 54 -5.40 -6.65 -9.81
CA LYS A 54 -6.00 -6.54 -11.13
C LYS A 54 -6.62 -5.16 -11.27
N TRP A 55 -6.24 -4.44 -12.32
CA TRP A 55 -6.81 -3.16 -12.71
C TRP A 55 -7.11 -3.21 -14.20
N HIS A 56 -8.38 -3.33 -14.58
CA HIS A 56 -8.79 -3.65 -15.94
C HIS A 56 -8.19 -4.98 -16.44
N GLN A 57 -7.43 -4.93 -17.54
CA GLN A 57 -6.81 -6.10 -18.17
C GLN A 57 -5.41 -6.38 -17.61
N GLU A 58 -4.86 -5.48 -16.81
CA GLU A 58 -3.54 -5.63 -16.24
C GLU A 58 -3.60 -6.25 -14.85
N THR A 59 -2.66 -7.15 -14.58
CA THR A 59 -2.42 -7.68 -13.24
C THR A 59 -1.02 -7.30 -12.79
N THR A 60 -0.92 -6.55 -11.70
CA THR A 60 0.35 -6.18 -11.08
C THR A 60 0.53 -6.96 -9.78
N VAL A 61 1.67 -7.63 -9.64
CA VAL A 61 2.03 -8.31 -8.39
C VAL A 61 2.71 -7.32 -7.44
N LEU A 62 2.05 -7.03 -6.33
CA LEU A 62 2.52 -6.17 -5.26
C LEU A 62 3.16 -7.02 -4.16
N SER A 63 4.46 -6.82 -3.96
CA SER A 63 5.18 -7.51 -2.90
C SER A 63 4.83 -6.91 -1.53
N ILE A 64 4.24 -7.69 -0.63
CA ILE A 64 3.98 -7.30 0.76
C ILE A 64 5.17 -7.79 1.59
N LYS A 65 6.32 -7.19 1.33
CA LYS A 65 7.57 -7.51 2.03
C LYS A 65 7.99 -6.34 2.88
N ASN A 66 8.54 -6.66 4.04
CA ASN A 66 9.25 -5.65 4.81
C ASN A 66 10.61 -5.38 4.14
N LYS A 67 11.15 -4.16 4.24
CA LYS A 67 12.48 -3.79 3.69
C LYS A 67 13.61 -4.74 4.11
N LEU A 68 13.42 -5.47 5.22
CA LEU A 68 14.40 -6.36 5.83
C LEU A 68 14.29 -7.83 5.39
N ASP A 69 13.34 -8.21 4.53
CA ASP A 69 13.34 -9.54 3.89
C ASP A 69 14.56 -9.73 2.96
N ASN A 70 15.26 -8.65 2.61
CA ASN A 70 16.54 -8.64 1.90
C ASN A 70 17.74 -8.51 2.84
N SER A 71 17.54 -8.42 4.15
CA SER A 71 18.65 -8.46 5.09
C SER A 71 19.21 -9.88 5.05
N PRO A 72 20.54 -10.07 4.90
CA PRO A 72 21.12 -11.39 5.15
C PRO A 72 20.59 -11.87 6.51
N GLU A 73 20.23 -13.15 6.59
CA GLU A 73 19.89 -13.81 7.86
C GLU A 73 20.85 -13.26 8.91
N ILE A 74 20.30 -12.68 9.98
CA ILE A 74 21.14 -12.23 11.08
C ILE A 74 21.79 -13.50 11.59
N ASP A 75 23.04 -13.72 11.20
CA ASP A 75 23.80 -14.90 11.59
C ASP A 75 23.87 -14.89 13.10
N SER A 76 23.14 -15.80 13.73
CA SER A 76 23.05 -15.94 15.19
C SER A 76 24.43 -16.09 15.85
N THR A 77 25.46 -16.49 15.08
CA THR A 77 26.84 -16.60 15.54
C THR A 77 27.58 -15.25 15.65
N THR A 78 27.07 -14.18 15.04
CA THR A 78 27.64 -12.82 15.12
C THR A 78 27.13 -12.01 16.32
N ILE A 79 26.09 -12.48 17.03
CA ILE A 79 25.58 -11.84 18.25
C ILE A 79 26.53 -12.17 19.41
N LYS A 80 27.62 -11.41 19.50
CA LYS A 80 28.60 -11.51 20.59
C LYS A 80 28.01 -10.94 21.88
N LYS A 81 27.38 -11.82 22.65
CA LYS A 81 26.92 -11.68 24.05
C LYS A 81 25.68 -10.79 24.27
N PRO A 82 24.73 -11.24 25.12
CA PRO A 82 23.70 -10.36 25.63
C PRO A 82 24.37 -9.29 26.50
N ILE A 83 24.35 -8.03 26.05
CA ILE A 83 24.84 -6.92 26.88
C ILE A 83 23.89 -6.83 28.10
N GLN A 84 24.38 -6.65 29.32
CA GLN A 84 23.54 -6.54 30.53
C GLN A 84 22.63 -5.32 30.47
N GLN A 85 21.33 -5.47 30.78
CA GLN A 85 20.28 -4.44 30.76
C GLN A 85 20.77 -3.02 31.12
N THR A 86 21.20 -2.24 30.14
CA THR A 86 21.35 -0.78 30.30
C THR A 86 20.00 -0.16 30.02
N LYS A 87 19.50 0.65 30.97
CA LYS A 87 18.13 1.18 31.07
C LYS A 87 17.62 1.98 29.85
N ASN A 88 18.47 2.25 28.86
CA ASN A 88 18.12 2.89 27.59
C ASN A 88 18.68 2.04 26.45
N ARG A 89 17.88 1.19 25.81
CA ARG A 89 18.33 0.44 24.63
C ARG A 89 17.39 0.58 23.46
N GLN A 90 17.98 1.03 22.36
CA GLN A 90 17.43 0.98 21.02
C GLN A 90 17.13 -0.48 20.69
N ALA A 91 15.84 -0.82 20.64
CA ALA A 91 15.37 -2.06 20.03
C ALA A 91 15.68 -1.97 18.53
N GLY A 92 16.30 -3.03 17.98
CA GLY A 92 16.47 -3.17 16.55
C GLY A 92 15.13 -3.18 15.82
N PRO A 93 15.13 -3.08 14.48
CA PRO A 93 13.89 -3.02 13.73
C PRO A 93 13.04 -4.28 13.99
N ILE A 94 11.78 -4.05 14.34
CA ILE A 94 10.75 -5.09 14.50
C ILE A 94 10.06 -5.23 13.15
N TYR A 95 10.05 -6.44 12.60
CA TYR A 95 9.36 -6.73 11.34
C TYR A 95 8.62 -8.06 11.43
N PHE A 96 7.52 -8.14 10.67
CA PHE A 96 6.73 -9.34 10.55
C PHE A 96 6.87 -9.89 9.14
N LYS A 97 6.91 -11.21 9.05
CA LYS A 97 6.65 -11.94 7.82
C LYS A 97 5.15 -12.24 7.77
N TYR A 98 4.49 -11.83 6.69
CA TYR A 98 3.08 -12.13 6.45
C TYR A 98 2.97 -13.16 5.31
N ASN A 99 2.24 -14.23 5.56
CA ASN A 99 1.80 -15.16 4.53
C ASN A 99 0.27 -15.27 4.62
N PHE A 100 -0.43 -14.68 3.66
CA PHE A 100 -1.88 -14.65 3.55
C PHE A 100 -2.39 -15.97 2.96
N GLU A 101 -3.41 -16.55 3.58
CA GLU A 101 -4.27 -17.48 2.87
C GLU A 101 -5.03 -16.74 1.76
N PRO A 102 -5.34 -17.39 0.62
CA PRO A 102 -6.01 -16.75 -0.50
C PRO A 102 -7.28 -16.02 -0.10
N ALA A 103 -7.32 -14.71 -0.34
CA ALA A 103 -8.47 -13.87 -0.07
C ALA A 103 -8.62 -12.80 -1.14
N THR A 104 -9.80 -12.74 -1.75
CA THR A 104 -10.06 -11.86 -2.89
C THR A 104 -11.11 -10.82 -2.54
N SER A 105 -10.88 -9.58 -2.92
CA SER A 105 -11.85 -8.50 -2.74
C SER A 105 -13.09 -8.75 -3.60
N ILE A 106 -14.26 -8.50 -3.02
CA ILE A 106 -15.57 -8.72 -3.66
C ILE A 106 -16.18 -7.43 -4.21
N GLU A 107 -15.78 -6.27 -3.69
CA GLU A 107 -16.33 -4.97 -4.07
C GLU A 107 -15.23 -3.90 -4.02
N THR A 108 -15.21 -3.04 -5.04
CA THR A 108 -14.36 -1.86 -5.12
C THR A 108 -15.24 -0.62 -5.24
N ASN A 109 -14.91 0.45 -4.50
CA ASN A 109 -15.67 1.70 -4.55
C ASN A 109 -14.74 2.91 -4.38
N PHE A 110 -15.03 3.99 -5.12
CA PHE A 110 -14.38 5.28 -5.01
C PHE A 110 -15.29 6.33 -4.37
N ARG A 111 -14.76 7.11 -3.44
CA ARG A 111 -15.53 8.21 -2.82
C ARG A 111 -14.67 9.46 -2.64
N ALA A 112 -15.11 10.58 -3.19
CA ALA A 112 -14.49 11.87 -2.93
C ALA A 112 -14.71 12.31 -1.47
N ASN A 113 -13.71 12.94 -0.89
CA ASN A 113 -13.83 13.65 0.38
C ASN A 113 -13.91 15.16 0.13
N LYS A 114 -14.22 15.92 1.19
CA LYS A 114 -14.36 17.39 1.14
C LYS A 114 -13.05 18.16 0.89
N TYR A 115 -11.92 17.45 0.82
CA TYR A 115 -10.58 18.01 0.64
C TYR A 115 -10.00 17.68 -0.73
N GLY A 116 -10.83 17.30 -1.72
CA GLY A 116 -10.37 16.93 -3.06
C GLY A 116 -9.58 15.63 -3.14
N ASN A 117 -9.61 14.78 -2.12
CA ASN A 117 -8.99 13.45 -2.17
C ASN A 117 -10.03 12.36 -2.41
N ILE A 118 -9.59 11.19 -2.86
CA ILE A 118 -10.44 10.06 -3.20
C ILE A 118 -10.12 8.89 -2.28
N PHE A 119 -11.13 8.30 -1.66
CA PHE A 119 -11.03 7.02 -0.99
C PHE A 119 -11.25 5.90 -2.02
N LEU A 120 -10.22 5.09 -2.28
CA LEU A 120 -10.36 3.78 -2.94
C LEU A 120 -10.58 2.72 -1.86
N THR A 121 -11.76 2.11 -1.82
CA THR A 121 -12.09 1.08 -0.83
C THR A 121 -12.25 -0.27 -1.50
N LEU A 122 -11.49 -1.26 -1.02
CA LEU A 122 -11.54 -2.66 -1.41
C LEU A 122 -12.16 -3.44 -0.25
N LYS A 123 -13.33 -4.03 -0.47
CA LYS A 123 -14.03 -4.84 0.55
C LYS A 123 -13.83 -6.33 0.31
N PHE A 124 -13.76 -7.07 1.40
CA PHE A 124 -13.74 -8.52 1.45
C PHE A 124 -15.04 -9.00 2.10
N SER A 125 -15.46 -10.23 1.80
CA SER A 125 -16.67 -10.81 2.38
C SER A 125 -16.60 -10.79 3.91
N THR A 126 -17.66 -10.34 4.57
CA THR A 126 -17.75 -10.29 6.04
C THR A 126 -17.80 -11.67 6.68
N GLN A 127 -18.14 -12.70 5.90
CA GLN A 127 -18.08 -14.11 6.30
C GLN A 127 -16.65 -14.66 6.21
N ASP A 128 -15.76 -13.99 5.49
CA ASP A 128 -14.41 -14.46 5.26
C ASP A 128 -13.51 -13.94 6.38
N THR A 129 -12.93 -14.88 7.13
CA THR A 129 -11.78 -14.57 7.97
C THR A 129 -10.53 -14.72 7.12
N ILE A 130 -9.80 -13.63 6.91
CA ILE A 130 -8.51 -13.69 6.23
C ILE A 130 -7.48 -14.19 7.23
N ASN A 131 -7.00 -15.42 7.02
CA ASN A 131 -5.94 -15.99 7.84
C ASN A 131 -4.58 -15.52 7.32
N ILE A 132 -3.73 -15.10 8.24
CA ILE A 132 -2.37 -14.66 7.95
C ILE A 132 -1.45 -15.47 8.84
N ARG A 133 -0.63 -16.34 8.24
CA ARG A 133 0.50 -16.94 8.93
C ARG A 133 1.55 -15.86 9.14
N SER A 134 1.61 -15.38 10.37
CA SER A 134 2.49 -14.32 10.82
C SER A 134 3.70 -14.91 11.54
N GLN A 135 4.84 -14.26 11.42
CA GLN A 135 6.01 -14.53 12.24
C GLN A 135 6.75 -13.23 12.51
N LEU A 136 7.01 -12.92 13.79
CA LEU A 136 7.89 -11.83 14.16
C LEU A 136 9.35 -12.26 14.02
N ASN A 137 10.24 -11.34 13.66
CA ASN A 137 11.67 -11.62 13.65
C ASN A 137 12.15 -12.13 15.01
N GLU A 138 12.97 -13.19 15.01
CA GLU A 138 13.38 -13.85 16.25
C GLU A 138 14.19 -12.93 17.17
N TYR A 139 14.96 -11.99 16.59
CA TYR A 139 15.81 -11.08 17.33
C TYR A 139 15.61 -9.63 16.93
N SER A 140 15.39 -8.75 17.90
CA SER A 140 15.53 -7.29 17.73
C SER A 140 16.94 -6.86 18.16
N CYS A 141 17.95 -7.14 17.33
CA CYS A 141 19.41 -6.89 17.50
C CYS A 141 20.11 -7.29 18.83
N VAL A 142 19.41 -7.53 19.94
CA VAL A 142 19.96 -7.85 21.27
C VAL A 142 19.06 -8.79 22.10
N HIS A 143 17.78 -8.99 21.73
CA HIS A 143 16.83 -9.79 22.51
C HIS A 143 15.95 -10.69 21.64
N ARG A 144 15.66 -11.90 22.14
CA ARG A 144 14.68 -12.82 21.54
C ARG A 144 13.29 -12.23 21.73
N THR A 145 12.51 -12.12 20.65
CA THR A 145 11.12 -11.66 20.74
C THR A 145 10.20 -12.81 21.16
N SER A 146 9.25 -12.55 22.05
CA SER A 146 8.32 -13.56 22.57
C SER A 146 7.30 -14.06 21.54
N ASP A 147 7.15 -13.35 20.41
CA ASP A 147 6.20 -13.65 19.33
C ASP A 147 6.90 -14.15 18.05
N SER A 148 8.12 -14.66 18.20
CA SER A 148 9.01 -15.11 17.13
C SER A 148 8.58 -16.42 16.46
N SER A 149 7.76 -17.23 17.14
CA SER A 149 7.18 -18.44 16.57
C SER A 149 6.09 -18.09 15.57
N SER A 150 6.06 -18.79 14.44
CA SER A 150 4.98 -18.63 13.46
C SER A 150 3.62 -18.98 14.08
N HIS A 151 2.62 -18.14 13.84
CA HIS A 151 1.26 -18.28 14.35
C HIS A 151 0.25 -17.74 13.34
N ILE A 152 -1.00 -18.21 13.45
CA ILE A 152 -2.09 -17.76 12.58
C ILE A 152 -2.78 -16.56 13.23
N VAL A 153 -2.86 -15.46 12.49
CA VAL A 153 -3.64 -14.27 12.83
C VAL A 153 -4.88 -14.26 11.95
N GLN A 154 -6.04 -14.21 12.59
CA GLN A 154 -7.33 -14.05 11.96
C GLN A 154 -7.63 -12.56 11.82
N TRP A 155 -7.87 -12.14 10.58
CA TRP A 155 -8.39 -10.82 10.26
C TRP A 155 -9.88 -10.95 9.92
N SER A 156 -10.76 -10.48 10.81
CA SER A 156 -12.20 -10.72 10.75
C SER A 156 -13.05 -9.47 11.02
N GLY A 157 -14.36 -9.56 10.73
CA GLY A 157 -15.34 -8.47 10.86
C GLY A 157 -15.61 -7.78 9.52
N ASP A 158 -15.94 -6.48 9.54
CA ASP A 158 -16.06 -5.67 8.31
C ASP A 158 -14.67 -5.45 7.69
N THR A 159 -14.19 -6.46 6.97
CA THR A 159 -12.87 -6.51 6.35
C THR A 159 -12.84 -5.65 5.09
N TYR A 160 -12.23 -4.47 5.20
CA TYR A 160 -11.92 -3.65 4.05
C TYR A 160 -10.55 -2.96 4.20
N ILE A 161 -9.97 -2.62 3.07
CA ILE A 161 -8.81 -1.73 2.96
C ILE A 161 -9.26 -0.49 2.21
N SER A 162 -8.98 0.69 2.77
CA SER A 162 -9.26 1.96 2.12
C SER A 162 -7.98 2.77 1.98
N PHE A 163 -7.66 3.18 0.75
CA PHE A 163 -6.54 4.05 0.43
C PHE A 163 -7.05 5.47 0.21
N LEU A 164 -6.41 6.44 0.87
CA LEU A 164 -6.64 7.85 0.59
C LEU A 164 -5.68 8.27 -0.53
N LEU A 165 -6.24 8.60 -1.68
CA LEU A 165 -5.53 8.98 -2.90
C LEU A 165 -5.70 10.48 -3.15
N ASN A 166 -4.59 11.17 -3.43
CA ASN A 166 -4.60 12.53 -3.93
C ASN A 166 -4.44 12.51 -5.45
N PRO A 167 -5.49 12.84 -6.23
CA PRO A 167 -5.39 12.91 -7.67
C PRO A 167 -4.62 14.17 -8.11
N MET A 168 -3.70 13.99 -9.05
CA MET A 168 -2.90 15.06 -9.65
C MET A 168 -3.05 14.96 -11.16
N LYS A 169 -3.52 16.04 -11.77
CA LYS A 169 -3.71 16.11 -13.22
C LYS A 169 -2.45 16.65 -13.87
N THR A 170 -2.01 15.98 -14.92
CA THR A 170 -1.03 16.46 -15.89
C THR A 170 -1.76 16.80 -17.20
N ALA A 171 -1.04 17.22 -18.25
CA ALA A 171 -1.65 17.57 -19.54
C ALA A 171 -2.59 16.47 -20.08
N ASP A 172 -2.16 15.20 -20.03
CA ASP A 172 -2.88 14.08 -20.68
C ASP A 172 -3.20 12.91 -19.72
N THR A 173 -2.76 12.98 -18.46
CA THR A 173 -2.91 11.87 -17.52
C THR A 173 -3.29 12.34 -16.12
N ILE A 174 -3.91 11.44 -15.36
CA ILE A 174 -4.12 11.55 -13.93
C ILE A 174 -3.13 10.61 -13.24
N GLN A 175 -2.45 11.12 -12.23
CA GLN A 175 -1.64 10.33 -11.31
C GLN A 175 -2.30 10.35 -9.93
N PHE A 176 -2.20 9.25 -9.19
CA PHE A 176 -2.67 9.19 -7.82
C PHE A 176 -1.49 9.11 -6.87
N LYS A 177 -1.47 9.95 -5.83
CA LYS A 177 -0.53 9.83 -4.73
C LYS A 177 -1.21 9.21 -3.51
N VAL A 178 -0.64 8.13 -2.98
CA VAL A 178 -1.16 7.49 -1.76
C VAL A 178 -0.80 8.33 -0.53
N GLN A 179 -1.80 8.95 0.09
CA GLN A 179 -1.66 9.77 1.30
C GLN A 179 -1.80 8.94 2.58
N GLY A 180 -2.65 7.91 2.54
CA GLY A 180 -2.95 7.09 3.72
C GLY A 180 -3.58 5.75 3.38
N ILE A 181 -3.62 4.88 4.39
CA ILE A 181 -4.29 3.58 4.36
C ILE A 181 -5.09 3.40 5.64
N THR A 182 -6.28 2.81 5.51
CA THR A 182 -7.10 2.31 6.62
C THR A 182 -7.35 0.83 6.39
N ILE A 183 -7.17 0.02 7.43
CA ILE A 183 -7.53 -1.39 7.42
C ILE A 183 -8.54 -1.60 8.55
N SER A 184 -9.76 -1.97 8.18
CA SER A 184 -10.87 -2.25 9.10
C SER A 184 -10.90 -3.72 9.50
N GLY A 185 -11.62 -4.05 10.55
CA GLY A 185 -11.69 -5.39 11.14
C GLY A 185 -10.76 -5.54 12.33
N LYS A 186 -10.81 -6.73 12.93
CA LYS A 186 -10.03 -7.09 14.12
C LYS A 186 -8.94 -8.08 13.73
N PHE A 187 -7.77 -7.93 14.34
CA PHE A 187 -6.67 -8.88 14.25
C PHE A 187 -6.55 -9.62 15.57
N ALA A 188 -6.75 -10.94 15.54
CA ALA A 188 -6.63 -11.80 16.72
C ALA A 188 -5.85 -13.06 16.36
N ARG A 189 -5.05 -13.59 17.29
CA ARG A 189 -4.42 -14.88 17.07
C ARG A 189 -5.44 -16.00 17.19
N LYS A 190 -5.34 -17.01 16.34
CA LYS A 190 -6.20 -18.20 16.39
C LYS A 190 -6.08 -18.94 17.73
N ASP A 191 -4.90 -18.91 18.34
CA ASP A 191 -4.63 -19.50 19.66
C ASP A 191 -5.05 -18.62 20.85
N GLN A 192 -5.73 -17.49 20.59
CA GLN A 192 -6.22 -16.53 21.59
C GLN A 192 -5.13 -15.88 22.46
N LYS A 193 -3.85 -16.10 22.15
CA LYS A 193 -2.77 -15.38 22.83
C LYS A 193 -2.74 -13.92 22.35
N PRO A 194 -2.19 -13.00 23.16
CA PRO A 194 -1.96 -11.64 22.71
C PRO A 194 -1.05 -11.61 21.48
N ILE A 195 -1.41 -10.79 20.50
CA ILE A 195 -0.54 -10.45 19.37
C ILE A 195 0.30 -9.23 19.73
N HIS A 196 1.53 -9.17 19.22
CA HIS A 196 2.38 -8.01 19.45
C HIS A 196 1.73 -6.71 18.92
N LYS A 197 1.76 -5.65 19.72
CA LYS A 197 1.03 -4.39 19.49
C LYS A 197 1.33 -3.68 18.16
N GLU A 198 2.53 -3.87 17.62
CA GLU A 198 2.95 -3.25 16.34
C GLU A 198 2.48 -4.04 15.11
N TYR A 199 1.85 -5.21 15.25
CA TYR A 199 1.45 -6.06 14.13
C TYR A 199 0.61 -5.31 13.09
N SER A 200 -0.53 -4.76 13.51
CA SER A 200 -1.45 -4.07 12.60
C SER A 200 -0.84 -2.80 12.00
N LYS A 201 0.01 -2.10 12.76
CA LYS A 201 0.70 -0.90 12.31
C LYS A 201 1.75 -1.23 11.23
N ASN A 202 2.53 -2.29 11.42
CA ASN A 202 3.50 -2.75 10.43
C ASN A 202 2.79 -3.25 9.17
N LEU A 203 1.70 -4.01 9.31
CA LEU A 203 0.92 -4.48 8.17
C LEU A 203 0.38 -3.31 7.33
N ARG A 204 -0.19 -2.28 7.98
CA ARG A 204 -0.61 -1.04 7.30
C ARG A 204 0.54 -0.38 6.55
N LYS A 205 1.71 -0.29 7.17
CA LYS A 205 2.89 0.34 6.55
C LYS A 205 3.33 -0.43 5.30
N ASP A 206 3.43 -1.76 5.40
CA ASP A 206 3.91 -2.60 4.31
C ASP A 206 2.91 -2.62 3.15
N LEU A 207 1.61 -2.70 3.43
CA LEU A 207 0.55 -2.57 2.41
C LEU A 207 0.55 -1.18 1.76
N ARG A 208 0.62 -0.10 2.55
CA ARG A 208 0.70 1.26 1.99
C ARG A 208 1.87 1.38 1.02
N GLN A 209 3.06 0.93 1.43
CA GLN A 209 4.27 1.05 0.62
C GLN A 209 4.13 0.28 -0.71
N ALA A 210 3.54 -0.92 -0.67
CA ALA A 210 3.31 -1.74 -1.85
C ALA A 210 2.39 -1.04 -2.87
N PHE A 211 1.27 -0.48 -2.40
CA PHE A 211 0.34 0.26 -3.26
C PHE A 211 0.88 1.63 -3.70
N GLU A 212 1.63 2.33 -2.84
CA GLU A 212 2.29 3.59 -3.19
C GLU A 212 3.30 3.38 -4.33
N THR A 213 4.01 2.25 -4.34
CA THR A 213 4.91 1.89 -5.45
C THR A 213 4.14 1.69 -6.75
N PHE A 214 2.99 1.00 -6.71
CA PHE A 214 2.11 0.85 -7.87
C PHE A 214 1.63 2.21 -8.40
N PHE A 215 1.06 3.05 -7.53
CA PHE A 215 0.48 4.33 -7.94
C PHE A 215 1.54 5.36 -8.40
N ASN A 216 2.77 5.30 -7.87
CA ASN A 216 3.87 6.13 -8.36
C ASN A 216 4.35 5.74 -9.77
N GLN A 217 4.12 4.49 -10.17
CA GLN A 217 4.49 3.96 -11.50
C GLN A 217 3.32 3.96 -12.48
N ALA A 218 2.11 4.24 -12.01
CA ALA A 218 0.90 4.25 -12.81
C ALA A 218 0.48 5.68 -13.12
N SER A 219 0.31 5.97 -14.40
CA SER A 219 -0.42 7.14 -14.86
C SER A 219 -1.64 6.67 -15.64
N PHE A 220 -2.74 7.40 -15.54
CA PHE A 220 -4.00 6.97 -16.12
C PHE A 220 -4.46 8.01 -17.14
N LYS A 221 -4.63 7.58 -18.40
CA LYS A 221 -5.16 8.46 -19.45
C LYS A 221 -6.68 8.54 -19.32
N LEU A 222 -7.23 9.74 -19.52
CA LEU A 222 -8.63 9.91 -19.86
C LEU A 222 -8.72 9.77 -21.39
N LYS A 223 -9.41 8.75 -21.91
CA LYS A 223 -9.69 8.70 -23.35
C LYS A 223 -10.79 9.71 -23.67
N ASP A 224 -10.50 10.64 -24.57
CA ASP A 224 -11.51 11.43 -25.26
C ASP A 224 -12.17 10.55 -26.32
N ASN A 225 -13.37 10.05 -26.01
CA ASN A 225 -14.44 9.63 -26.93
C ASN A 225 -15.51 8.89 -26.12
N ASN A 226 -16.30 9.63 -25.34
CA ASN A 226 -17.49 9.18 -24.60
C ASN A 226 -17.37 7.95 -23.68
N ASN A 227 -16.18 7.36 -23.52
CA ASN A 227 -15.84 6.26 -22.61
C ASN A 227 -14.49 6.58 -21.97
N HIS A 228 -14.51 7.00 -20.71
CA HIS A 228 -13.35 7.43 -19.95
C HIS A 228 -12.62 6.26 -19.29
N VAL A 229 -12.00 5.40 -20.10
CA VAL A 229 -11.25 4.26 -19.56
C VAL A 229 -9.90 4.72 -19.04
N LEU A 230 -9.66 4.55 -17.73
CA LEU A 230 -8.35 4.76 -17.11
C LEU A 230 -7.41 3.61 -17.47
N GLU A 231 -6.69 3.77 -18.57
CA GLU A 231 -5.65 2.85 -19.01
C GLU A 231 -4.31 3.25 -18.39
N LYS A 232 -3.59 2.28 -17.82
CA LYS A 232 -2.25 2.52 -17.28
C LYS A 232 -1.32 2.85 -18.45
N ALA A 233 -0.80 4.07 -18.47
CA ALA A 233 0.30 4.42 -19.36
C ALA A 233 1.62 4.04 -18.69
N MET A 234 2.34 3.11 -19.32
CA MET A 234 3.73 2.74 -18.98
C MET A 234 4.72 3.80 -19.43
#